data_AF-A0A6B2LSR2-F1
#
_entry.id   AF-A0A6B2LSR2-F1
#
_cell.length_a   1.000
_cell.length_b   1.000
_cell.length_c   1.000
_cell.angle_alpha   90.00
_cell.angle_beta   90.00
_cell.angle_gamma   90.00
#
_symmetry.space_group_name_H-M   'P 1'
#
loop_
_entity.id
_entity.type
_entity.pdbx_description
1 polymer ?
#
loop_
_entity_poly.entity_id
_entity_poly.type
_entity_poly.pdbx_seq_one_letter_code
_entity_poly.pdbx_strand_id
1 'polypeptide(L)'
;MHACVAEEVRYAGEFHFQKNTDGSFRLVIDNNSGTYAPNKDHLPRLQKLMQLNFPGLEVEVCDFHDEKLKTYKALLQNNFK
;
A
#
# COMPACT_ATOMS: atom_id res chain seq x y z
N MET A 1 9.53 -16.02 -4.58
CA MET A 1 9.19 -16.24 -6.00
C MET A 1 9.04 -14.86 -6.63
N HIS A 2 9.98 -14.45 -7.49
CA HIS A 2 9.87 -13.17 -8.22
C HIS A 2 9.12 -13.43 -9.51
N ALA A 3 8.00 -12.75 -9.72
CA ALA A 3 7.13 -12.97 -10.87
C ALA A 3 7.67 -12.38 -12.20
N CYS A 4 8.98 -12.17 -12.35
CA CYS A 4 9.69 -11.71 -13.56
C CYS A 4 8.91 -10.72 -14.46
N VAL A 5 8.25 -9.70 -13.89
CA VAL A 5 7.48 -8.68 -14.64
C VAL A 5 6.34 -9.25 -15.46
N ALA A 6 5.76 -10.38 -15.06
CA ALA A 6 4.57 -10.91 -15.72
C ALA A 6 3.46 -9.84 -15.66
N GLU A 7 2.87 -9.50 -16.81
CA GLU A 7 1.84 -8.44 -16.93
C GLU A 7 0.57 -8.74 -16.11
N GLU A 8 0.39 -9.99 -15.71
CA GLU A 8 -0.66 -10.43 -14.81
C GLU A 8 -0.49 -9.92 -13.37
N VAL A 9 0.73 -9.52 -12.97
CA VAL A 9 0.99 -8.99 -11.64
C VAL A 9 0.47 -7.56 -11.53
N ARG A 10 -0.67 -7.42 -10.85
CA ARG A 10 -1.33 -6.12 -10.64
C ARG A 10 -0.78 -5.32 -9.47
N TYR A 11 -0.03 -5.97 -8.58
CA TYR A 11 0.54 -5.35 -7.39
C TYR A 11 1.74 -6.14 -6.87
N ALA A 12 2.79 -5.44 -6.48
CA ALA A 12 3.91 -6.00 -5.73
C ALA A 12 4.50 -4.91 -4.82
N GLY A 13 4.56 -5.18 -3.52
CA GLY A 13 5.00 -4.21 -2.52
C GLY A 13 4.51 -4.61 -1.13
N GLU A 14 4.37 -3.64 -0.23
CA GLU A 14 4.08 -3.89 1.18
C GLU A 14 2.71 -3.36 1.61
N PHE A 15 2.08 -4.07 2.55
CA PHE A 15 0.83 -3.66 3.20
C PHE A 15 1.12 -3.25 4.64
N HIS A 16 0.62 -2.09 5.03
CA HIS A 16 0.81 -1.57 6.39
C HIS A 16 -0.49 -1.03 6.95
N PHE A 17 -0.75 -1.30 8.24
CA PHE A 17 -1.88 -0.68 8.94
C PHE A 17 -1.40 0.55 9.70
N GLN A 18 -2.06 1.67 9.47
CA GLN A 18 -1.89 2.90 10.23
C GLN A 18 -3.09 3.12 11.14
N LYS A 19 -2.83 3.51 12.38
CA LYS A 19 -3.89 3.87 13.32
C LYS A 19 -4.21 5.36 13.14
N ASN A 20 -5.48 5.65 12.87
CA ASN A 20 -6.00 7.00 12.79
C ASN A 20 -6.18 7.61 14.19
N THR A 21 -6.31 8.93 14.25
CA THR A 21 -6.49 9.68 15.51
C THR A 21 -7.79 9.32 16.24
N ASP A 22 -8.81 8.89 15.51
CA ASP A 22 -10.10 8.42 16.04
C ASP A 22 -10.07 6.96 16.53
N GLY A 23 -8.92 6.28 16.40
CA GLY A 23 -8.74 4.89 16.77
C GLY A 23 -9.12 3.88 15.69
N SER A 24 -9.62 4.32 14.54
CA SER A 24 -9.83 3.47 13.36
C SER A 24 -8.49 3.08 12.70
N PHE A 25 -8.53 2.11 11.79
CA PHE A 25 -7.34 1.67 11.05
C PHE A 25 -7.47 1.97 9.56
N ARG A 26 -6.37 2.44 8.97
CA ARG A 26 -6.19 2.64 7.54
C ARG A 26 -5.20 1.63 7.01
N LEU A 27 -5.57 0.92 5.95
CA LEU A 27 -4.68 0.08 5.17
C LEU A 27 -3.92 0.96 4.16
N VAL A 28 -2.62 1.11 4.36
CA VAL A 28 -1.70 1.75 3.41
C VAL A 28 -1.05 0.67 2.56
N ILE A 29 -1.14 0.84 1.25
CA ILE A 29 -0.63 -0.09 0.24
C ILE A 29 0.42 0.66 -0.57
N ASP A 30 1.64 0.13 -0.65
CA ASP A 30 2.71 0.74 -1.43
C ASP A 30 3.19 -0.14 -2.58
N ASN A 31 3.55 0.47 -3.70
CA ASN A 31 3.95 -0.26 -4.91
C ASN A 31 5.46 -0.53 -4.98
N ASN A 32 6.16 -0.64 -3.85
CA ASN A 32 7.61 -0.74 -3.83
C ASN A 32 8.09 -2.20 -3.88
N SER A 33 8.10 -2.82 -5.06
CA SER A 33 8.75 -4.13 -5.25
C SER A 33 10.20 -4.05 -5.73
N GLY A 34 10.78 -2.85 -5.82
CA GLY A 34 12.10 -2.61 -6.41
C GLY A 34 12.05 -2.55 -7.94
N THR A 35 12.92 -3.31 -8.63
CA THR A 35 13.13 -3.22 -10.09
C THR A 35 11.93 -3.63 -10.95
N TYR A 36 10.87 -4.15 -10.34
CA TYR A 36 9.73 -4.78 -11.04
C TYR A 36 8.37 -4.26 -10.55
N ALA A 37 8.28 -2.98 -10.19
CA ALA A 37 7.04 -2.37 -9.75
C ALA A 37 6.00 -2.37 -10.89
N PRO A 38 4.80 -2.95 -10.67
CA PRO A 38 3.69 -2.88 -11.62
C PRO A 38 3.32 -1.43 -11.95
N ASN A 39 2.64 -1.19 -13.08
CA ASN A 39 2.25 0.17 -13.46
C ASN A 39 1.38 0.83 -12.35
N LYS A 40 1.82 2.00 -11.86
CA LYS A 40 1.12 2.81 -10.87
C LYS A 40 -0.32 3.18 -11.26
N ASP A 41 -0.63 3.20 -12.56
CA ASP A 41 -1.99 3.44 -13.07
C ASP A 41 -2.99 2.36 -12.60
N HIS A 42 -2.51 1.22 -12.09
CA HIS A 42 -3.33 0.17 -11.50
C HIS A 42 -3.64 0.38 -10.01
N LEU A 43 -2.93 1.27 -9.32
CA LEU A 43 -3.14 1.52 -7.88
C LEU A 43 -4.57 1.98 -7.54
N PRO A 44 -5.22 2.89 -8.30
CA PRO A 44 -6.61 3.23 -8.03
C PRO A 44 -7.57 2.05 -8.16
N ARG A 45 -7.28 1.09 -9.06
CA ARG A 45 -8.10 -0.13 -9.21
C ARG A 45 -7.92 -1.06 -8.01
N LEU A 46 -6.69 -1.19 -7.50
CA LEU A 46 -6.40 -1.97 -6.30
C LEU A 46 -7.10 -1.39 -5.06
N GLN A 47 -7.04 -0.07 -4.89
CA GLN A 47 -7.75 0.61 -3.81
C GLN A 47 -9.25 0.31 -3.86
N LYS A 48 -9.86 0.46 -5.04
CA LYS A 48 -11.28 0.17 -5.23
C LYS A 48 -11.62 -1.29 -4.99
N LEU A 49 -10.78 -2.22 -5.45
CA LEU A 49 -10.94 -3.65 -5.17
C LEU A 49 -10.97 -3.93 -3.67
N MET A 50 -10.04 -3.36 -2.90
CA MET A 50 -9.98 -3.56 -1.46
C MET A 50 -11.21 -2.96 -0.76
N GLN A 51 -11.61 -1.74 -1.12
CA GLN A 51 -12.80 -1.10 -0.55
C GLN A 51 -14.11 -1.84 -0.87
N LEU A 52 -14.20 -2.47 -2.05
CA LEU A 52 -15.35 -3.29 -2.42
C LEU A 52 -15.41 -4.61 -1.64
N ASN A 53 -14.26 -5.24 -1.37
CA ASN A 53 -14.19 -6.49 -0.61
C ASN A 53 -14.31 -6.27 0.90
N PHE A 54 -13.92 -5.10 1.40
CA PHE A 54 -13.92 -4.77 2.82
C PHE A 54 -14.64 -3.42 3.05
N PRO A 55 -15.98 -3.40 3.00
CA PRO A 55 -16.74 -2.17 3.27
C PRO A 55 -16.41 -1.60 4.65
N GLY A 56 -16.08 -0.31 4.71
CA GLY A 56 -15.70 0.38 5.94
C GLY A 56 -14.20 0.30 6.28
N LEU A 57 -13.40 -0.46 5.53
CA LEU A 57 -11.95 -0.37 5.62
C LEU A 57 -11.46 0.86 4.84
N GLU A 58 -10.79 1.78 5.53
CA GLU A 58 -10.11 2.87 4.87
C GLU A 58 -8.84 2.33 4.17
N VAL A 59 -8.70 2.59 2.88
CA VAL A 59 -7.56 2.13 2.08
C VAL A 59 -6.93 3.32 1.37
N GLU A 60 -5.62 3.47 1.51
CA GLU A 60 -4.81 4.47 0.80
C GLU A 60 -3.71 3.75 0.02
N VAL A 61 -3.56 4.11 -1.25
CA VAL A 61 -2.48 3.61 -2.12
C VAL A 61 -1.46 4.71 -2.33
N CYS A 62 -0.20 4.40 -2.09
CA CYS A 62 0.92 5.31 -2.26
C CYS A 62 1.87 4.80 -3.36
N ASP A 63 2.34 5.71 -4.20
CA ASP A 63 3.52 5.43 -5.03
C ASP A 63 4.76 5.36 -4.13
N PHE A 64 5.78 4.62 -4.56
CA PHE A 64 7.04 4.53 -3.82
C PHE A 64 7.69 5.91 -3.59
N HIS A 65 7.51 6.86 -4.52
CA HIS A 65 8.07 8.20 -4.40
C HIS A 65 7.20 9.17 -3.59
N ASP A 66 6.05 8.73 -3.07
CA ASP A 66 5.17 9.56 -2.28
C ASP A 66 5.82 9.88 -0.92
N GLU A 67 5.91 11.17 -0.58
CA GLU A 67 6.48 11.60 0.69
C GLU A 67 5.69 11.09 1.90
N LYS A 68 4.37 10.90 1.76
CA LYS A 68 3.54 10.33 2.83
C LYS A 68 3.98 8.93 3.21
N LEU A 69 4.45 8.14 2.24
CA LEU A 69 4.92 6.78 2.49
C LEU A 69 6.13 6.77 3.43
N LYS A 70 7.03 7.75 3.31
CA LYS A 70 8.18 7.89 4.21
C LYS A 70 7.72 8.17 5.65
N THR A 71 6.75 9.05 5.81
CA THR A 71 6.15 9.35 7.12
C THR A 71 5.50 8.10 7.72
N TYR A 72 4.73 7.35 6.93
CA TYR A 72 4.10 6.11 7.37
C TYR A 72 5.10 5.06 7.82
N LYS A 73 6.19 4.86 7.06
CA LYS A 73 7.24 3.90 7.43
C LYS A 73 7.99 4.33 8.69
N ALA A 74 8.25 5.62 8.88
CA ALA A 74 8.87 6.12 10.11
C ALA A 74 7.98 5.90 11.34
N LEU A 75 6.67 6.08 11.21
CA LEU A 75 5.72 5.81 12.31
C LEU A 75 5.68 4.33 12.69
N LEU A 76 5.74 3.42 11.71
CA LEU A 76 5.79 1.98 11.98
C LEU A 76 7.04 1.58 12.76
N GLN A 77 8.21 2.14 12.42
CA GLN A 77 9.48 1.82 13.09
C GLN A 77 9.50 2.28 14.56
N ASN A 78 8.73 3.31 14.91
CA ASN A 78 8.65 3.80 16.28
C ASN A 78 7.69 3.00 17.17
N ASN A 79 6.77 2.22 16.60
CA ASN A 79 5.81 1.42 17.36
C ASN A 79 6.37 0.11 17.94
N PHE A 80 7.62 -0.24 17.61
CA PHE A 80 8.30 -1.46 18.07
C PHE A 80 9.49 -1.19 19.02
N LYS A 81 9.62 0.04 19.55
CA LYS A 81 10.57 0.39 20.62
C LYS A 81 9.82 0.65 21.92
#